data_AF-A0A964AKQ7-F1
#
_entry.id   AF-A0A964AKQ7-F1
#
_cell.length_a   1.000
_cell.length_b   1.000
_cell.length_c   1.000
_cell.angle_alpha   90.00
_cell.angle_beta   90.00
_cell.angle_gamma   90.00
#
_symmetry.space_group_name_H-M   'P 1'
#
loop_
_entity.id
_entity.type
_entity.pdbx_description
1 polymer ?
#
loop_
_entity_poly.entity_id
_entity_poly.type
_entity_poly.pdbx_seq_one_letter_code
_entity_poly.pdbx_strand_id
1 'polypeptide(L)'
;MEALRSVPELQTILLEEQDAKQRALAHLELSWIALREGRRDSAVRHLREAVALDRTLNQARLRLRELGESPRAQAIVAATRSAREGRGPVRRALRRVFQRD
;
A
#
# COMPACT_ATOMS: atom_id res chain seq x y z
N MET A 1 21.49 12.48 10.85
CA MET A 1 21.08 12.24 9.46
C MET A 1 20.94 10.74 9.31
N GLU A 2 19.72 10.20 9.38
CA GLU A 2 19.48 8.79 9.05
C GLU A 2 19.88 8.54 7.60
N ALA A 3 20.74 7.55 7.38
CA ALA A 3 21.13 7.14 6.04
C ALA A 3 19.87 6.59 5.35
N LEU A 4 19.30 7.36 4.42
CA LEU A 4 18.24 6.91 3.54
C LEU A 4 18.76 5.68 2.78
N ARG A 5 18.27 4.50 3.16
CA ARG A 5 18.57 3.24 2.47
C ARG A 5 18.13 3.33 1.02
N SER A 6 18.83 2.63 0.14
CA SER A 6 18.48 2.67 -1.29
C SER A 6 17.17 1.91 -1.54
N VAL A 7 16.40 2.32 -2.56
CA VAL A 7 15.17 1.61 -2.98
C VAL A 7 15.35 0.08 -3.09
N PRO A 8 16.40 -0.45 -3.76
CA PRO A 8 16.61 -1.90 -3.83
C PRO A 8 16.84 -2.54 -2.47
N GLU A 9 17.53 -1.86 -1.56
CA GLU A 9 17.80 -2.35 -0.20
C GLU A 9 16.51 -2.47 0.62
N LEU A 10 15.61 -1.48 0.48
CA LEU A 10 14.28 -1.52 1.09
C LEU A 10 13.39 -2.59 0.46
N GLN A 11 13.51 -2.86 -0.84
CA GLN A 11 12.80 -3.94 -1.50
C GLN A 11 13.26 -5.32 -1.03
N THR A 12 14.57 -5.52 -0.84
CA THR A 12 15.12 -6.75 -0.26
C THR A 12 14.57 -6.95 1.15
N ILE A 13 14.53 -5.91 1.98
CA ILE A 13 13.92 -5.98 3.32
C ILE A 13 12.46 -6.41 3.25
N LEU A 14 11.68 -5.90 2.29
CA LEU A 14 10.28 -6.32 2.12
C LEU A 14 10.11 -7.78 1.69
N LEU A 15 11.12 -8.38 1.06
CA LEU A 15 11.14 -9.75 0.56
C LEU A 15 11.68 -10.75 1.59
N GLU A 16 12.74 -10.38 2.30
CA GLU A 16 13.47 -11.26 3.22
C GLU A 16 12.90 -11.21 4.65
N GLU A 17 12.43 -10.04 5.10
CA GLU A 17 12.01 -9.88 6.49
C GLU A 17 10.58 -10.36 6.73
N GLN A 18 10.40 -11.25 7.71
CA GLN A 18 9.08 -11.72 8.14
C GLN A 18 8.38 -10.74 9.10
N ASP A 19 9.11 -9.82 9.73
CA ASP A 19 8.54 -8.90 10.71
C ASP A 19 7.70 -7.79 10.03
N ALA A 20 6.41 -7.78 10.35
CA ALA A 20 5.45 -6.79 9.86
C ALA A 20 5.86 -5.35 10.21
N LYS A 21 6.55 -5.13 11.35
CA LYS A 21 7.02 -3.80 11.76
C LYS A 21 8.19 -3.32 10.90
N GLN A 22 9.18 -4.18 10.64
CA GLN A 22 10.28 -3.85 9.73
C GLN A 22 9.76 -3.55 8.32
N ARG A 23 8.81 -4.35 7.84
CA ARG A 23 8.17 -4.10 6.55
C ARG A 23 7.39 -2.79 6.52
N ALA A 24 6.71 -2.43 7.62
CA ALA A 24 6.04 -1.14 7.75
C ALA A 24 7.03 0.04 7.67
N LEU A 25 8.17 -0.06 8.36
CA LEU A 25 9.26 0.93 8.29
C LEU A 25 9.85 1.02 6.88
N ALA A 26 10.07 -0.11 6.20
CA ALA A 26 10.58 -0.11 4.83
C ALA A 26 9.62 0.61 3.87
N HIS A 27 8.31 0.40 4.03
CA HIS A 27 7.31 1.15 3.28
C HIS A 27 7.29 2.65 3.62
N LEU A 28 7.54 3.04 4.87
CA LEU A 28 7.69 4.44 5.24
C LEU A 28 8.90 5.08 4.54
N GLU A 29 10.06 4.43 4.55
CA GLU A 29 11.28 4.91 3.88
C GLU A 29 11.10 5.01 2.35
N LEU A 30 10.47 4.01 1.73
CA LEU A 30 10.14 4.06 0.30
C LEU A 30 9.21 5.23 -0.03
N SER A 31 8.31 5.59 0.88
CA SER A 31 7.45 6.75 0.69
C SER A 31 8.23 8.06 0.67
N TRP A 32 9.27 8.19 1.50
CA TRP A 32 10.11 9.38 1.53
C TRP A 32 10.92 9.52 0.25
N ILE A 33 11.47 8.43 -0.25
CA ILE A 33 12.18 8.42 -1.54
C ILE A 33 11.22 8.81 -2.67
N ALA A 34 10.02 8.23 -2.71
CA ALA A 34 9.01 8.57 -3.71
C ALA A 34 8.57 10.04 -3.64
N LEU A 35 8.47 10.63 -2.45
CA LEU A 35 8.19 12.07 -2.29
C LEU A 35 9.33 12.95 -2.81
N ARG A 36 10.58 12.57 -2.55
CA ARG A 36 11.75 13.30 -3.08
C ARG A 36 11.80 13.27 -4.60
N GLU A 37 11.31 12.21 -5.21
CA GLU A 37 11.20 12.07 -6.67
C GLU A 37 9.91 12.69 -7.24
N GLY A 38 9.10 13.37 -6.42
CA GLY A 38 7.84 13.99 -6.84
C GLY A 38 6.69 12.99 -7.11
N ARG A 39 6.91 11.69 -6.87
CA ARG A 39 5.93 10.61 -7.10
C ARG A 39 4.96 10.49 -5.92
N ARG A 40 4.13 11.51 -5.74
CA ARG A 40 3.17 11.62 -4.62
C ARG A 40 2.23 10.42 -4.52
N ASP A 41 1.70 9.92 -5.64
CA ASP A 41 0.78 8.78 -5.65
C ASP A 41 1.45 7.48 -5.18
N SER A 42 2.70 7.25 -5.59
CA SER A 42 3.50 6.11 -5.13
C SER A 42 3.80 6.22 -3.64
N ALA A 43 4.13 7.41 -3.14
CA ALA A 43 4.35 7.64 -1.72
C ALA A 43 3.10 7.32 -0.89
N VAL A 44 1.94 7.78 -1.33
CA VAL A 44 0.66 7.50 -0.68
C VAL A 44 0.36 6.00 -0.65
N ARG A 45 0.65 5.26 -1.73
CA ARG A 45 0.49 3.80 -1.76
C ARG A 45 1.35 3.12 -0.71
N HIS A 46 2.64 3.49 -0.62
CA HIS A 46 3.56 2.92 0.36
C HIS A 46 3.15 3.25 1.80
N LEU A 47 2.71 4.47 2.08
CA LEU A 47 2.22 4.86 3.40
C LEU A 47 0.97 4.08 3.82
N ARG A 48 0.08 3.75 2.88
CA ARG A 48 -1.08 2.89 3.18
C ARG A 48 -0.67 1.48 3.57
N GLU A 49 0.33 0.90 2.90
CA GLU A 49 0.85 -0.42 3.26
C GLU A 49 1.56 -0.39 4.61
N ALA A 50 2.34 0.66 4.89
CA ALA A 50 2.98 0.86 6.19
C ALA A 50 1.96 0.88 7.34
N VAL A 51 0.87 1.66 7.21
CA VAL A 51 -0.18 1.75 8.23
C VAL A 51 -1.03 0.48 8.31
N ALA A 52 -1.18 -0.25 7.21
CA ALA A 52 -1.90 -1.53 7.20
C ALA A 52 -1.15 -2.62 7.96
N LEU A 53 0.19 -2.64 7.86
CA LEU A 53 1.06 -3.57 8.58
C LEU A 53 1.25 -3.16 10.04
N ASP A 54 1.49 -1.87 10.30
CA ASP A 54 1.63 -1.33 11.64
C ASP A 54 0.76 -0.08 11.84
N ARG A 55 -0.34 -0.27 12.55
CA ARG A 55 -1.28 0.81 12.90
C ARG A 55 -0.73 1.78 13.96
N THR A 56 0.33 1.38 14.67
CA THR A 56 1.01 2.19 15.69
C THR A 56 2.10 3.09 15.11
N LEU A 57 2.43 2.91 13.82
CA LEU A 57 3.42 3.73 13.13
C LEU A 57 2.88 5.14 12.86
N ASN A 58 2.99 5.99 13.87
CA ASN A 58 2.48 7.36 13.87
C ASN A 58 3.04 8.21 12.74
N GLN A 59 4.32 8.03 12.40
CA GLN A 59 4.95 8.75 11.29
C GLN A 59 4.24 8.45 9.96
N ALA A 60 3.96 7.18 9.65
CA ALA A 60 3.27 6.81 8.42
C ALA A 60 1.84 7.37 8.38
N ARG A 61 1.14 7.38 9.52
CA ARG A 61 -0.21 7.95 9.63
C ARG A 61 -0.22 9.47 9.43
N LEU A 62 0.72 10.18 10.03
CA LEU A 62 0.85 11.64 9.89
C LEU A 62 1.13 12.00 8.43
N ARG A 63 2.11 11.34 7.80
CA ARG A 63 2.43 11.57 6.38
C ARG A 63 1.28 11.21 5.46
N LEU A 64 0.55 10.12 5.74
CA LEU A 64 -0.62 9.75 4.94
C LEU A 64 -1.73 10.81 5.02
N ARG A 65 -1.94 11.40 6.21
CA ARG A 65 -2.90 12.50 6.40
C ARG A 65 -2.48 13.75 5.63
N GLU A 66 -1.23 14.19 5.81
CA GLU A 66 -0.66 15.33 5.07
C GLU A 66 -0.78 15.16 3.55
N LEU A 67 -0.58 13.93 3.06
CA LEU A 67 -0.66 13.66 1.64
C LEU A 67 -2.09 13.48 1.12
N GLY A 68 -2.97 12.87 1.92
CA GLY A 68 -4.36 12.54 1.61
C GLY A 68 -5.33 13.71 1.67
N GLU A 69 -5.01 14.79 2.40
CA GLU A 69 -5.74 16.05 2.33
C GLU A 69 -5.59 16.77 0.98
N SER A 70 -4.70 16.29 0.10
CA SER A 70 -4.64 16.78 -1.29
C SER A 70 -5.74 16.14 -2.15
N PRO A 71 -6.58 16.93 -2.84
CA PRO A 71 -7.76 16.45 -3.57
C PRO A 71 -7.46 15.41 -4.66
N ARG A 72 -6.22 15.36 -5.19
CA ARG A 72 -5.80 14.33 -6.16
C ARG A 72 -5.67 12.93 -5.56
N ALA A 73 -5.27 12.81 -4.29
CA ALA A 73 -5.06 11.51 -3.64
C ALA A 73 -6.39 10.79 -3.31
N GLN A 74 -7.47 11.55 -3.14
CA GLN A 74 -8.81 11.02 -2.84
C GLN A 74 -9.40 10.24 -4.04
N ALA A 75 -9.11 10.67 -5.27
CA ALA A 75 -9.57 9.99 -6.48
C ALA A 75 -9.02 8.55 -6.59
N ILE A 76 -7.74 8.35 -6.23
CA ILE A 76 -7.11 7.02 -6.23
C ILE A 76 -7.71 6.12 -5.13
N VAL A 77 -8.07 6.65 -3.94
CA VAL A 77 -8.74 5.88 -2.88
C VAL A 77 -10.11 5.40 -3.33
N ALA A 78 -10.90 6.29 -3.93
CA ALA A 78 -12.25 5.95 -4.41
C ALA A 78 -12.18 4.86 -5.49
N ALA A 79 -11.20 4.94 -6.40
CA ALA A 79 -10.97 3.94 -7.43
C ALA A 79 -10.49 2.58 -6.86
N THR A 80 -9.61 2.59 -5.84
CA THR A 80 -9.09 1.34 -5.25
C THR A 80 -10.02 0.69 -4.24
N ARG A 81 -10.88 1.45 -3.55
CA ARG A 81 -11.96 0.89 -2.71
C ARG A 81 -12.93 0.05 -3.55
N SER A 82 -13.26 0.55 -4.74
CA SER A 82 -14.08 -0.17 -5.73
C SER A 82 -13.39 -1.45 -6.24
N ALA A 83 -12.06 -1.50 -6.28
CA ALA A 83 -11.30 -2.68 -6.70
C ALA A 83 -11.18 -3.76 -5.59
N ARG A 84 -11.18 -3.38 -4.31
CA ARG A 84 -11.17 -4.34 -3.18
C ARG A 84 -12.54 -4.92 -2.85
N GLU A 85 -13.63 -4.23 -3.17
CA GLU A 85 -15.00 -4.78 -3.08
C GLU A 85 -15.32 -5.79 -4.21
N GLY A 86 -14.42 -5.98 -5.17
CA GLY A 86 -14.56 -6.95 -6.27
C GLY A 86 -14.05 -8.37 -6.00
N ARG A 87 -13.57 -8.71 -4.79
CA ARG A 87 -13.15 -10.09 -4.44
C ARG A 87 -14.07 -10.73 -3.39
N GLY A 88 -15.25 -11.14 -3.83
CA GLY A 88 -16.08 -12.15 -3.15
C GLY A 88 -17.55 -12.13 -3.61
N PRO A 89 -18.17 -13.23 -4.11
CA PRO A 89 -17.67 -14.58 -4.35
C PRO A 89 -17.75 -15.02 -5.82
N VAL A 90 -16.62 -15.36 -6.46
CA VAL A 90 -16.58 -16.17 -7.71
C VAL A 90 -16.93 -17.64 -7.42
N ARG A 91 -17.80 -17.91 -6.43
CA ARG A 91 -18.30 -19.24 -6.08
C ARG A 91 -19.74 -19.51 -6.55
N ARG A 92 -20.37 -18.60 -7.31
CA ARG A 92 -21.73 -18.82 -7.88
C ARG A 92 -21.81 -18.81 -9.40
N ALA A 93 -20.69 -19.02 -10.11
CA ALA A 93 -20.69 -19.13 -11.58
C ALA A 93 -20.27 -20.52 -12.11
N LEU A 94 -20.19 -21.55 -11.24
CA LEU A 94 -19.93 -22.95 -11.63
C LEU A 94 -21.10 -23.86 -11.22
N ARG A 95 -22.33 -23.47 -11.52
CA ARG A 95 -23.52 -24.35 -11.39
C ARG A 95 -24.46 -24.26 -12.59
N ARG A 96 -23.93 -24.08 -13.81
CA ARG A 96 -24.69 -24.14 -15.07
C ARG A 96 -23.89 -24.68 -16.26
N VAL A 97 -22.93 -25.59 -16.03
CA VAL A 97 -22.22 -26.26 -17.14
C VAL A 97 -22.41 -27.79 -17.12
N PHE A 98 -23.13 -28.35 -16.15
CA PHE A 98 -23.36 -29.80 -16.03
C PHE A 98 -24.85 -30.19 -15.93
N GLN A 99 -25.73 -29.50 -16.66
CA GLN A 99 -27.04 -30.03 -17.03
C GLN A 99 -27.38 -29.54 -18.44
N ARG A 100 -26.81 -30.22 -19.43
CA ARG A 100 -27.43 -30.34 -20.74
C ARG A 100 -26.91 -31.64 -21.35
N ASP A 101 -27.89 -32.49 -21.60
CA ASP A 101 -27.88 -33.81 -22.23
C ASP A 101 -27.46 -35.00 -21.35
#